data_AF-A0A7U6JI78-F1
#
_entry.id   AF-A0A7U6JI78-F1
#
_cell.length_a   1.000
_cell.length_b   1.000
_cell.length_c   1.000
_cell.angle_alpha   90.00
_cell.angle_beta   90.00
_cell.angle_gamma   90.00
#
_symmetry.space_group_name_H-M   'P 1'
#
loop_
_entity.id
_entity.type
_entity.pdbx_description
1 polymer ?
#
loop_
_entity_poly.entity_id
_entity_poly.type
_entity_poly.pdbx_seq_one_letter_code
_entity_poly.pdbx_strand_id
1 'polypeptide(L)'
;MNNILYKSILLALPLAFAATSSLADDYQVTITNLTQSQFFTPILVATHKRGMPVFIPGSAASSDLEALAEGGDISLLKATLDASSEVHETVASDGLLGPGQSVTLTLDDSKRFRYLSLASMLIPTNDAFIGISGMKMPKKKNAPVMIPVPAYDAGTEMNDELCSNIPGPDCGGAGMSVENGEGFISVHPGIHGVGDLAPGTYDWRNPAAMVKIERMN
;
A
#
# COMPACT_ATOMS: atom_id res chain seq x y z
N MET A 1 26.00 72.96 -11.18
CA MET A 1 26.46 71.59 -11.47
C MET A 1 25.45 70.63 -10.87
N ASN A 2 24.79 69.82 -11.70
CA ASN A 2 24.48 68.42 -11.41
C ASN A 2 23.77 67.80 -12.62
N ASN A 3 24.50 66.93 -13.30
CA ASN A 3 24.08 66.19 -14.48
C ASN A 3 23.11 65.06 -14.08
N ILE A 4 22.01 64.94 -14.81
CA ILE A 4 21.06 63.82 -14.70
C ILE A 4 21.59 62.67 -15.55
N LEU A 5 22.00 61.58 -14.90
CA LEU A 5 22.32 60.31 -15.55
C LEU A 5 21.08 59.42 -15.57
N TYR A 6 20.51 59.16 -16.73
CA TYR A 6 19.46 58.15 -16.91
C TYR A 6 20.12 56.76 -17.02
N LYS A 7 19.86 55.89 -16.03
CA LYS A 7 20.21 54.46 -16.10
C LYS A 7 19.09 53.69 -16.79
N SER A 8 19.38 53.18 -17.98
CA SER A 8 18.51 52.27 -18.72
C SER A 8 18.40 50.92 -17.98
N ILE A 9 17.18 50.54 -17.60
CA ILE A 9 16.87 49.23 -17.01
C ILE A 9 16.50 48.29 -18.16
N LEU A 10 17.36 47.28 -18.44
CA LEU A 10 17.01 46.16 -19.30
C LEU A 10 16.12 45.19 -18.51
N LEU A 11 14.88 44.99 -18.97
CA LEU A 11 13.99 43.93 -18.50
C LEU A 11 14.42 42.60 -19.12
N ALA A 12 14.94 41.67 -18.31
CA ALA A 12 15.12 40.29 -18.72
C ALA A 12 13.78 39.54 -18.57
N LEU A 13 13.25 39.01 -19.68
CA LEU A 13 12.06 38.15 -19.67
C LEU A 13 12.45 36.76 -19.11
N PRO A 14 11.73 36.20 -18.13
CA PRO A 14 11.96 34.84 -17.70
C PRO A 14 11.45 33.86 -18.77
N LEU A 15 12.34 33.00 -19.27
CA LEU A 15 11.95 31.81 -20.04
C LEU A 15 11.21 30.87 -19.09
N ALA A 16 9.88 30.78 -19.23
CA ALA A 16 9.11 29.74 -18.55
C ALA A 16 9.39 28.40 -19.23
N PHE A 17 10.05 27.49 -18.53
CA PHE A 17 10.05 26.07 -18.90
C PHE A 17 8.62 25.55 -18.68
N ALA A 18 7.89 25.29 -19.78
CA ALA A 18 6.67 24.51 -19.70
C ALA A 18 7.06 23.08 -19.33
N ALA A 19 6.72 22.65 -18.11
CA ALA A 19 6.74 21.24 -17.77
C ALA A 19 5.72 20.54 -18.67
N THR A 20 6.19 19.77 -19.63
CA THR A 20 5.34 18.85 -20.38
C THR A 20 4.91 17.76 -19.42
N SER A 21 3.71 17.88 -18.84
CA SER A 21 3.03 16.74 -18.27
C SER A 21 2.76 15.77 -19.42
N SER A 22 3.53 14.69 -19.50
CA SER A 22 3.14 13.59 -20.37
C SER A 22 1.83 13.05 -19.82
N LEU A 23 0.73 13.35 -20.51
CA LEU A 23 -0.57 12.72 -20.30
C LEU A 23 -0.48 11.26 -20.77
N ALA A 24 0.30 10.43 -20.07
CA ALA A 24 0.16 9.00 -20.22
C ALA A 24 -1.26 8.64 -19.72
N ASP A 25 -1.90 7.69 -20.41
CA ASP A 25 -3.14 7.09 -19.94
C ASP A 25 -2.76 6.31 -18.68
N ASP A 26 -2.75 6.94 -17.51
CA ASP A 26 -2.33 6.29 -16.26
C ASP A 26 -3.52 6.08 -15.34
N TYR A 27 -3.40 5.09 -14.46
CA TYR A 27 -4.23 5.00 -13.25
C TYR A 27 -3.55 5.71 -12.10
N GLN A 28 -4.35 6.42 -11.31
CA GLN A 28 -3.97 6.84 -9.97
C GLN A 28 -4.65 5.94 -8.94
N VAL A 29 -3.86 5.37 -8.05
CA VAL A 29 -4.30 4.58 -6.91
C VAL A 29 -3.94 5.34 -5.66
N THR A 30 -4.94 5.98 -5.04
CA THR A 30 -4.76 6.65 -3.75
C THR A 30 -5.19 5.72 -2.63
N ILE A 31 -4.29 5.42 -1.72
CA ILE A 31 -4.54 4.61 -0.53
C ILE A 31 -4.60 5.55 0.67
N THR A 32 -5.67 5.46 1.45
CA THR A 32 -5.84 6.19 2.71
C THR A 32 -5.88 5.19 3.86
N ASN A 33 -5.04 5.42 4.88
CA ASN A 33 -5.09 4.67 6.13
C ASN A 33 -6.24 5.18 7.01
N LEU A 34 -7.22 4.34 7.29
CA LEU A 34 -8.39 4.67 8.11
C LEU A 34 -8.27 4.24 9.57
N THR A 35 -7.17 3.57 9.93
CA THR A 35 -6.92 3.15 11.31
C THR A 35 -6.51 4.35 12.17
N GLN A 36 -6.59 4.21 13.50
CA GLN A 36 -6.22 5.26 14.44
C GLN A 36 -4.77 5.17 14.91
N SER A 37 -4.19 3.96 14.92
CA SER A 37 -2.87 3.70 15.49
C SER A 37 -2.05 2.66 14.73
N GLN A 38 -2.53 2.19 13.57
CA GLN A 38 -1.76 1.28 12.72
C GLN A 38 -1.08 2.09 11.62
N PHE A 39 0.14 1.72 11.27
CA PHE A 39 0.85 2.19 10.09
C PHE A 39 0.77 1.11 9.03
N PHE A 40 0.70 1.51 7.76
CA PHE A 40 0.96 0.57 6.67
C PHE A 40 2.45 0.59 6.36
N THR A 41 3.07 -0.58 6.26
CA THR A 41 4.43 -0.74 5.73
C THR A 41 4.45 -0.40 4.23
N PRO A 42 5.59 -0.44 3.51
CA PRO A 42 5.59 -0.18 2.07
C PRO A 42 4.46 -0.93 1.36
N ILE A 43 3.62 -0.18 0.64
CA ILE A 43 2.42 -0.71 -0.01
C ILE A 43 2.82 -1.16 -1.40
N LEU A 44 2.71 -2.46 -1.68
CA LEU A 44 2.97 -3.02 -3.00
C LEU A 44 1.68 -3.08 -3.81
N VAL A 45 1.72 -2.56 -5.03
CA VAL A 45 0.64 -2.62 -6.00
C VAL A 45 1.14 -3.26 -7.29
N ALA A 46 0.33 -4.11 -7.91
CA ALA A 46 0.66 -4.79 -9.15
C ALA A 46 -0.52 -4.77 -10.12
N THR A 47 -0.24 -4.55 -11.40
CA THR A 47 -1.23 -4.74 -12.48
C THR A 47 -0.95 -6.02 -13.25
N HIS A 48 -1.99 -6.81 -13.50
CA HIS A 48 -1.85 -8.18 -14.01
C HIS A 48 -3.06 -8.65 -14.83
N LYS A 49 -2.95 -9.84 -15.42
CA LYS A 49 -4.06 -10.48 -16.14
C LYS A 49 -5.09 -11.05 -15.15
N ARG A 50 -6.28 -11.40 -15.66
CA ARG A 50 -7.32 -12.05 -14.84
C ARG A 50 -6.80 -13.37 -14.27
N GLY A 51 -7.17 -13.69 -13.03
CA GLY A 51 -6.93 -15.02 -12.45
C GLY A 51 -5.56 -15.17 -11.79
N MET A 52 -4.90 -14.06 -11.47
CA MET A 52 -3.67 -14.01 -10.69
C MET A 52 -3.93 -13.34 -9.33
N PRO A 53 -4.66 -13.98 -8.41
CA PRO A 53 -4.79 -13.45 -7.06
C PRO A 53 -3.43 -13.51 -6.35
N VAL A 54 -3.09 -12.46 -5.61
CA VAL A 54 -1.91 -12.44 -4.71
C VAL A 54 -2.19 -13.15 -3.39
N PHE A 55 -3.47 -13.23 -2.99
CA PHE A 55 -3.93 -13.99 -1.84
C PHE A 55 -5.39 -14.42 -2.02
N ILE A 56 -5.85 -15.43 -1.28
CA ILE A 56 -7.23 -15.91 -1.30
C ILE A 56 -7.70 -16.12 0.14
N PRO A 57 -8.68 -15.34 0.65
CA PRO A 57 -9.26 -15.58 1.96
C PRO A 57 -9.76 -17.03 2.11
N GLY A 58 -9.49 -17.66 3.26
CA GLY A 58 -9.77 -19.07 3.52
C GLY A 58 -8.72 -20.05 2.96
N SER A 59 -7.68 -19.56 2.29
CA SER A 59 -6.52 -20.37 1.87
C SER A 59 -5.29 -20.01 2.69
N ALA A 60 -4.30 -20.90 2.76
CA ALA A 60 -3.00 -20.60 3.33
C ALA A 60 -2.32 -19.44 2.59
N ALA A 61 -1.60 -18.59 3.33
CA ALA A 61 -0.72 -17.59 2.75
C ALA A 61 0.46 -18.25 2.01
N SER A 62 0.94 -17.58 0.96
CA SER A 62 2.21 -17.94 0.35
C SER A 62 3.37 -17.40 1.18
N SER A 63 4.55 -18.00 1.09
CA SER A 63 5.73 -17.59 1.85
C SER A 63 6.17 -16.14 1.58
N ASP A 64 5.87 -15.61 0.40
CA ASP A 64 6.15 -14.22 0.05
C ASP A 64 5.08 -13.25 0.59
N LEU A 65 3.85 -13.71 0.81
CA LEU A 65 2.84 -12.94 1.54
C LEU A 65 3.09 -12.97 3.05
N GLU A 66 3.52 -14.10 3.59
CA GLU A 66 3.96 -14.25 4.99
C GLU A 66 5.06 -13.24 5.34
N ALA A 67 6.14 -13.19 4.54
CA ALA A 67 7.21 -12.22 4.75
C ALA A 67 6.75 -10.75 4.68
N LEU A 68 5.76 -10.47 3.83
CA LEU A 68 5.13 -9.16 3.78
C LEU A 68 4.31 -8.90 5.05
N ALA A 69 3.49 -9.86 5.47
CA ALA A 69 2.50 -9.74 6.54
C ALA A 69 3.13 -9.68 7.94
N GLU A 70 4.21 -10.42 8.20
CA GLU A 70 4.89 -10.46 9.50
C GLU A 70 5.99 -9.38 9.62
N GLY A 71 6.68 -9.10 8.51
CA GLY A 71 7.90 -8.28 8.52
C GLY A 71 7.80 -6.96 7.77
N GLY A 72 6.73 -6.76 6.99
CA GLY A 72 6.62 -5.64 6.06
C GLY A 72 7.57 -5.74 4.87
N ASP A 73 8.20 -6.89 4.63
CA ASP A 73 9.14 -7.09 3.53
C ASP A 73 8.41 -7.43 2.23
N ILE A 74 8.25 -6.43 1.37
CA ILE A 74 7.62 -6.59 0.05
C ILE A 74 8.56 -7.22 -0.99
N SER A 75 9.85 -7.40 -0.70
CA SER A 75 10.87 -7.72 -1.72
C SER A 75 10.63 -9.06 -2.37
N LEU A 76 10.25 -10.08 -1.60
CA LEU A 76 9.95 -11.42 -2.10
C LEU A 76 8.72 -11.41 -3.01
N LEU A 77 7.60 -10.84 -2.53
CA LEU A 77 6.36 -10.77 -3.31
C LEU A 77 6.55 -9.94 -4.59
N LYS A 78 7.27 -8.83 -4.49
CA LYS A 78 7.60 -8.00 -5.66
C LYS A 78 8.43 -8.79 -6.67
N ALA A 79 9.45 -9.52 -6.24
CA ALA A 79 10.27 -10.35 -7.13
C ALA A 79 9.46 -11.47 -7.80
N THR A 80 8.57 -12.15 -7.05
CA THR A 80 7.65 -13.15 -7.60
C THR A 80 6.78 -12.55 -8.70
N LEU A 81 6.22 -11.37 -8.46
CA LEU A 81 5.34 -10.69 -9.41
C LEU A 81 6.10 -10.19 -10.65
N ASP A 82 7.25 -9.54 -10.47
CA ASP A 82 8.08 -9.03 -11.57
C ASP A 82 8.59 -10.13 -12.50
N ALA A 83 8.81 -11.34 -11.99
CA ALA A 83 9.23 -12.50 -12.79
C ALA A 83 8.09 -13.09 -13.64
N SER A 84 6.83 -12.72 -13.38
CA SER A 84 5.67 -13.30 -14.04
C SER A 84 5.31 -12.58 -15.34
N SER A 85 5.21 -13.32 -16.44
CA SER A 85 4.69 -12.80 -17.73
C SER A 85 3.19 -12.43 -17.71
N GLU A 86 2.50 -12.74 -16.60
CA GLU A 86 1.11 -12.38 -16.35
C GLU A 86 0.97 -11.04 -15.61
N VAL A 87 2.08 -10.43 -15.18
CA VAL A 87 2.16 -9.12 -14.53
C VAL A 87 2.73 -8.10 -15.52
N HIS A 88 2.23 -6.87 -15.48
CA HIS A 88 2.71 -5.78 -16.32
C HIS A 88 3.76 -4.93 -15.60
N GLU A 89 3.44 -4.54 -14.38
CA GLU A 89 4.24 -3.66 -13.55
C GLU A 89 3.96 -3.95 -12.08
N THR A 90 4.93 -3.58 -11.25
CA THR A 90 4.74 -3.44 -9.81
C THR A 90 5.26 -2.08 -9.37
N VAL A 91 4.51 -1.41 -8.50
CA VAL A 91 4.85 -0.10 -7.93
C VAL A 91 4.68 -0.18 -6.43
N ALA A 92 5.62 0.38 -5.68
CA ALA A 92 5.59 0.40 -4.23
C ALA A 92 5.55 1.84 -3.70
N SER A 93 4.89 2.06 -2.57
CA SER A 93 5.10 3.28 -1.79
C SER A 93 6.41 3.20 -0.99
N ASP A 94 6.97 4.36 -0.67
CA ASP A 94 8.12 4.45 0.22
C ASP A 94 7.69 4.64 1.69
N GLY A 95 8.37 3.94 2.61
CA GLY A 95 8.21 4.14 4.04
C GLY A 95 6.83 3.77 4.60
N LEU A 96 6.54 4.27 5.81
CA LEU A 96 5.30 3.99 6.54
C LEU A 96 4.20 4.99 6.19
N LEU A 97 2.97 4.50 5.95
CA LEU A 97 1.78 5.33 5.83
C LEU A 97 1.01 5.35 7.16
N GLY A 98 1.14 6.43 7.91
CA GLY A 98 0.51 6.58 9.22
C GLY A 98 -1.00 6.84 9.20
N PRO A 99 -1.65 6.81 10.38
CA PRO A 99 -3.09 7.06 10.56
C PRO A 99 -3.58 8.34 9.86
N GLY A 100 -4.68 8.22 9.11
CA GLY A 100 -5.33 9.32 8.39
C GLY A 100 -4.54 9.87 7.18
N GLN A 101 -3.33 9.38 6.93
CA GLN A 101 -2.52 9.80 5.79
C GLN A 101 -2.95 9.10 4.50
N SER A 102 -2.55 9.68 3.37
CA SER A 102 -2.75 9.06 2.05
C SER A 102 -1.48 9.10 1.21
N VAL A 103 -1.31 8.08 0.38
CA VAL A 103 -0.29 8.04 -0.68
C VAL A 103 -0.97 7.74 -2.02
N THR A 104 -0.46 8.34 -3.09
CA THR A 104 -0.95 8.06 -4.46
C THR A 104 0.18 7.43 -5.26
N LEU A 105 -0.11 6.27 -5.85
CA LEU A 105 0.77 5.58 -6.78
C LEU A 105 0.20 5.72 -8.20
N THR A 106 1.09 5.91 -9.16
CA THR A 106 0.74 5.96 -10.59
C THR A 106 1.08 4.62 -11.23
N LEU A 107 0.19 4.11 -12.07
CA LEU A 107 0.31 2.84 -12.77
C LEU A 107 0.03 3.05 -14.26
N ASP A 108 0.76 2.34 -15.12
CA ASP A 108 0.57 2.39 -16.56
C ASP A 108 -0.78 1.75 -16.97
N ASP A 109 -1.60 2.42 -17.81
CA ASP A 109 -2.81 1.77 -18.35
C ASP A 109 -2.46 0.73 -19.41
N SER A 110 -2.74 -0.53 -19.08
CA SER A 110 -2.67 -1.62 -20.05
C SER A 110 -4.04 -2.21 -20.37
N LYS A 111 -4.37 -2.24 -21.67
CA LYS A 111 -5.57 -2.93 -22.18
C LYS A 111 -5.57 -4.45 -21.87
N ARG A 112 -4.40 -5.05 -21.67
CA ARG A 112 -4.21 -6.49 -21.41
C ARG A 112 -4.21 -6.81 -19.92
N PHE A 113 -3.59 -5.98 -19.10
CA PHE A 113 -3.38 -6.22 -17.67
C PHE A 113 -4.29 -5.30 -16.84
N ARG A 114 -5.60 -5.61 -16.84
CA ARG A 114 -6.65 -4.75 -16.23
C ARG A 114 -7.09 -5.18 -14.84
N TYR A 115 -6.29 -5.99 -14.16
CA TYR A 115 -6.55 -6.42 -12.79
C TYR A 115 -5.48 -5.85 -11.89
N LEU A 116 -5.88 -5.43 -10.71
CA LEU A 116 -5.01 -4.83 -9.70
C LEU A 116 -5.04 -5.70 -8.46
N SER A 117 -3.85 -5.90 -7.91
CA SER A 117 -3.64 -6.41 -6.57
C SER A 117 -2.84 -5.42 -5.74
N LEU A 118 -3.09 -5.40 -4.45
CA LEU A 118 -2.45 -4.53 -3.47
C LEU A 118 -2.26 -5.33 -2.18
N ALA A 119 -1.10 -5.18 -1.53
CA ALA A 119 -0.85 -5.72 -0.20
C ALA A 119 0.07 -4.79 0.61
N SER A 120 -0.17 -4.72 1.92
CA SER A 120 0.70 -4.01 2.87
C SER A 120 0.40 -4.47 4.30
N MET A 121 1.43 -4.72 5.10
CA MET A 121 1.28 -5.07 6.50
C MET A 121 0.81 -3.87 7.33
N LEU A 122 0.03 -4.14 8.37
CA LEU A 122 -0.29 -3.20 9.44
C LEU A 122 0.73 -3.38 10.58
N ILE A 123 1.28 -2.29 11.10
CA ILE A 123 2.12 -2.31 12.30
C ILE A 123 1.63 -1.29 13.34
N PRO A 124 1.65 -1.61 14.65
CA PRO A 124 2.06 -2.88 15.22
C PRO A 124 0.95 -3.95 15.19
N THR A 125 1.22 -5.06 14.49
CA THR A 125 0.45 -6.31 14.51
C THR A 125 1.41 -7.48 14.29
N ASN A 126 0.98 -8.70 14.60
CA ASN A 126 1.69 -9.93 14.25
C ASN A 126 1.75 -10.04 12.71
N ASP A 127 0.68 -10.56 12.07
CA ASP A 127 0.66 -10.83 10.63
C ASP A 127 -0.50 -10.16 9.88
N ALA A 128 -0.97 -9.01 10.37
CA ALA A 128 -2.10 -8.34 9.75
C ALA A 128 -1.67 -7.57 8.49
N PHE A 129 -2.49 -7.63 7.43
CA PHE A 129 -2.24 -6.88 6.20
C PHE A 129 -3.54 -6.34 5.57
N ILE A 130 -3.51 -5.18 4.93
CA ILE A 130 -4.56 -4.77 4.00
C ILE A 130 -4.32 -5.39 2.64
N GLY A 131 -5.40 -5.69 1.90
CA GLY A 131 -5.20 -6.13 0.53
C GLY A 131 -6.39 -6.12 -0.41
N ILE A 132 -6.08 -5.96 -1.69
CA ILE A 132 -6.96 -6.22 -2.82
C ILE A 132 -6.32 -7.34 -3.62
N SER A 133 -7.07 -8.40 -3.95
CA SER A 133 -6.55 -9.53 -4.71
C SER A 133 -7.32 -9.72 -6.01
N GLY A 134 -6.73 -9.25 -7.12
CA GLY A 134 -7.25 -9.44 -8.47
C GLY A 134 -8.56 -8.71 -8.77
N MET A 135 -8.69 -7.45 -8.36
CA MET A 135 -9.83 -6.61 -8.72
C MET A 135 -9.69 -6.06 -10.14
N LYS A 136 -10.77 -6.07 -10.91
CA LYS A 136 -10.79 -5.43 -12.23
C LYS A 136 -10.82 -3.90 -12.10
N MET A 137 -9.85 -3.21 -12.71
CA MET A 137 -9.75 -1.75 -12.69
C MET A 137 -10.89 -1.05 -13.46
N PRO A 138 -11.29 0.17 -13.04
CA PRO A 138 -12.36 0.93 -13.68
C PRO A 138 -12.00 1.34 -15.11
N LYS A 139 -12.97 1.29 -16.03
CA LYS A 139 -12.71 1.63 -17.45
C LYS A 139 -12.97 3.09 -17.78
N LYS A 140 -13.89 3.73 -17.05
CA LYS A 140 -14.37 5.08 -17.35
C LYS A 140 -13.32 6.09 -16.87
N LYS A 141 -12.92 6.96 -17.79
CA LYS A 141 -11.95 8.03 -17.58
C LYS A 141 -12.56 9.09 -16.66
N ASN A 142 -11.76 9.66 -15.74
CA ASN A 142 -12.18 10.68 -14.77
C ASN A 142 -13.41 10.28 -13.95
N ALA A 143 -13.49 8.99 -13.59
CA ALA A 143 -14.58 8.42 -12.82
C ALA A 143 -13.98 7.51 -11.72
N PRO A 144 -13.58 8.10 -10.58
CA PRO A 144 -12.94 7.35 -9.52
C PRO A 144 -13.89 6.33 -8.91
N VAL A 145 -13.35 5.17 -8.51
CA VAL A 145 -14.05 4.16 -7.71
C VAL A 145 -13.40 4.10 -6.35
N MET A 146 -14.22 4.14 -5.31
CA MET A 146 -13.81 4.03 -3.91
C MET A 146 -14.02 2.59 -3.44
N ILE A 147 -12.98 1.97 -2.90
CA ILE A 147 -12.98 0.59 -2.42
C ILE A 147 -12.61 0.60 -0.93
N PRO A 148 -13.54 0.24 -0.03
CA PRO A 148 -13.18 -0.06 1.35
C PRO A 148 -12.42 -1.39 1.40
N VAL A 149 -11.24 -1.39 2.01
CA VAL A 149 -10.36 -2.56 2.11
C VAL A 149 -10.23 -2.97 3.57
N PRO A 150 -10.62 -4.21 3.93
CA PRO A 150 -10.41 -4.72 5.27
C PRO A 150 -8.93 -5.05 5.50
N ALA A 151 -8.55 -5.14 6.76
CA ALA A 151 -7.37 -5.88 7.18
C ALA A 151 -7.70 -7.39 7.23
N TYR A 152 -6.74 -8.18 6.81
CA TYR A 152 -6.68 -9.62 6.89
C TYR A 152 -5.58 -10.02 7.86
N ASP A 153 -5.72 -11.23 8.37
CA ASP A 153 -4.76 -11.97 9.17
C ASP A 153 -4.19 -13.04 8.24
N ALA A 154 -2.86 -13.18 8.17
CA ALA A 154 -2.24 -14.14 7.26
C ALA A 154 -2.41 -15.60 7.74
N GLY A 155 -2.62 -15.78 9.04
CA GLY A 155 -2.72 -17.04 9.74
C GLY A 155 -1.39 -17.78 9.77
N THR A 156 -0.27 -17.06 9.72
CA THR A 156 1.08 -17.64 9.65
C THR A 156 1.76 -17.66 11.01
N GLU A 157 1.37 -16.79 11.93
CA GLU A 157 1.87 -16.79 13.31
C GLU A 157 0.75 -16.72 14.37
N MET A 158 1.12 -16.85 15.65
CA MET A 158 0.15 -16.71 16.74
C MET A 158 -0.20 -15.23 16.96
N ASN A 159 -1.49 -14.93 17.02
CA ASN A 159 -2.05 -13.63 17.41
C ASN A 159 -1.89 -13.34 18.91
N ASP A 160 -0.65 -13.30 19.39
CA ASP A 160 -0.30 -13.12 20.80
C ASP A 160 -0.22 -11.65 21.22
N GLU A 161 -0.15 -10.73 20.27
CA GLU A 161 0.02 -9.29 20.47
C GLU A 161 1.24 -8.93 21.33
N LEU A 162 2.25 -9.80 21.38
CA LEU A 162 3.48 -9.59 22.13
C LEU A 162 4.44 -8.73 21.31
N CYS A 163 4.92 -7.63 21.88
CA CYS A 163 5.85 -6.75 21.17
C CYS A 163 7.21 -7.41 20.86
N SER A 164 7.52 -8.56 21.47
CA SER A 164 8.70 -9.37 21.11
C SER A 164 8.60 -10.06 19.75
N ASN A 165 7.37 -10.24 19.25
CA ASN A 165 7.05 -10.92 17.99
C ASN A 165 6.53 -9.95 16.92
N ILE A 166 6.50 -8.64 17.24
CA ILE A 166 6.01 -7.60 16.34
C ILE A 166 7.17 -6.66 16.00
N PRO A 167 7.43 -6.38 14.71
CA PRO A 167 8.50 -5.48 14.31
C PRO A 167 8.23 -4.02 14.72
N GLY A 168 9.27 -3.20 14.63
CA GLY A 168 9.17 -1.76 14.92
C GLY A 168 8.37 -0.97 13.89
N PRO A 169 8.03 0.31 14.19
CA PRO A 169 8.73 1.15 15.15
C PRO A 169 8.15 1.19 16.58
N ASP A 170 6.88 0.81 16.77
CA ASP A 170 6.22 0.90 18.09
C ASP A 170 6.63 -0.26 19.00
N CYS A 171 6.77 -1.46 18.44
CA CYS A 171 7.43 -2.59 19.08
C CYS A 171 8.92 -2.65 18.65
N GLY A 172 9.60 -3.75 18.93
CA GLY A 172 11.02 -3.95 18.57
C GLY A 172 11.39 -5.42 18.46
N GLY A 173 10.38 -6.26 18.26
CA GLY A 173 10.48 -7.70 18.14
C GLY A 173 11.02 -8.17 16.80
N ALA A 174 11.04 -9.48 16.63
CA ALA A 174 11.30 -10.08 15.33
C ALA A 174 10.15 -9.73 14.35
N GLY A 175 10.46 -9.59 13.06
CA GLY A 175 9.46 -9.46 12.00
C GLY A 175 9.17 -10.76 11.27
N MET A 176 9.60 -11.89 11.82
CA MET A 176 9.29 -13.23 11.33
C MET A 176 9.21 -14.14 12.55
N SER A 177 8.17 -14.96 12.64
CA SER A 177 8.02 -15.96 13.67
C SER A 177 8.52 -17.34 13.19
N VAL A 178 8.78 -18.25 14.13
CA VAL A 178 8.99 -19.68 13.83
C VAL A 178 7.79 -20.52 14.27
N GLU A 179 6.74 -19.86 14.75
CA GLU A 179 5.53 -20.52 15.24
C GLU A 179 4.55 -20.73 14.08
N ASN A 180 3.48 -21.51 14.31
CA ASN A 180 2.43 -21.69 13.31
C ASN A 180 1.19 -20.94 13.77
N GLY A 181 0.59 -20.17 12.87
CA GLY A 181 -0.73 -19.58 13.04
C GLY A 181 -1.88 -20.53 12.70
N GLU A 182 -3.03 -19.94 12.38
CA GLU A 182 -4.29 -20.60 12.07
C GLU A 182 -4.25 -21.40 10.76
N GLY A 183 -3.29 -21.10 9.88
CA GLY A 183 -3.03 -21.79 8.62
C GLY A 183 -3.91 -21.35 7.46
N PHE A 184 -4.69 -20.28 7.62
CA PHE A 184 -5.49 -19.70 6.55
C PHE A 184 -5.72 -18.20 6.74
N ILE A 185 -5.81 -17.50 5.63
CA ILE A 185 -6.07 -16.06 5.62
C ILE A 185 -7.50 -15.78 6.05
N SER A 186 -7.67 -14.97 7.08
CA SER A 186 -8.98 -14.59 7.62
C SER A 186 -9.13 -13.06 7.67
N VAL A 187 -10.34 -12.55 7.93
CA VAL A 187 -10.51 -11.11 8.19
C VAL A 187 -9.99 -10.84 9.60
N HIS A 188 -9.02 -9.93 9.73
CA HIS A 188 -8.39 -9.68 11.03
C HIS A 188 -9.43 -9.12 12.02
N PRO A 189 -9.53 -9.69 13.24
CA PRO A 189 -10.57 -9.35 14.20
C PRO A 189 -10.27 -8.07 15.03
N GLY A 190 -9.13 -7.44 14.77
CA GLY A 190 -8.62 -6.28 15.52
C GLY A 190 -7.72 -6.70 16.69
N ILE A 191 -7.36 -5.76 17.55
CA ILE A 191 -6.52 -6.01 18.74
C ILE A 191 -7.43 -6.24 19.95
N HIS A 192 -7.23 -7.34 20.66
CA HIS A 192 -8.07 -7.83 21.75
C HIS A 192 -7.42 -7.66 23.12
N GLY A 193 -6.13 -7.38 23.18
CA GLY A 193 -5.41 -7.09 24.43
C GLY A 193 -4.97 -8.36 25.14
N VAL A 194 -4.61 -9.38 24.36
CA VAL A 194 -4.12 -10.67 24.88
C VAL A 194 -2.62 -10.63 25.20
N GLY A 195 -1.90 -9.63 24.67
CA GLY A 195 -0.49 -9.37 24.90
C GLY A 195 -0.19 -7.93 25.35
N ASP A 196 0.80 -7.32 24.71
CA ASP A 196 1.32 -6.00 25.07
C ASP A 196 0.51 -4.84 24.46
N LEU A 197 -0.26 -5.11 23.40
CA LEU A 197 -1.03 -4.09 22.69
C LEU A 197 -2.36 -3.80 23.39
N ALA A 198 -2.50 -2.60 23.95
CA ALA A 198 -3.75 -2.17 24.57
C ALA A 198 -4.86 -1.92 23.53
N PRO A 199 -6.04 -2.58 23.62
CA PRO A 199 -7.13 -2.42 22.64
C PRO A 199 -7.65 -0.99 22.53
N GLY A 200 -7.67 -0.25 23.64
CA GLY A 200 -8.09 1.16 23.65
C GLY A 200 -7.18 2.10 22.84
N THR A 201 -6.00 1.62 22.42
CA THR A 201 -5.05 2.36 21.60
C THR A 201 -4.93 1.73 20.22
N TYR A 202 -4.68 0.42 20.15
CA TYR A 202 -4.28 -0.24 18.91
C TYR A 202 -5.43 -0.91 18.15
N ASP A 203 -6.59 -1.15 18.76
CA ASP A 203 -7.71 -1.80 18.08
C ASP A 203 -8.28 -0.92 16.96
N TRP A 204 -8.85 -1.57 15.94
CA TRP A 204 -9.55 -0.91 14.84
C TRP A 204 -10.80 -1.71 14.43
N ARG A 205 -11.63 -1.09 13.59
CA ARG A 205 -12.74 -1.76 12.93
C ARG A 205 -12.56 -1.65 11.43
N ASN A 206 -12.86 -2.75 10.74
CA ASN A 206 -12.83 -2.77 9.28
C ASN A 206 -13.88 -1.82 8.70
N PRO A 207 -13.59 -1.16 7.55
CA PRO A 207 -12.36 -1.28 6.74
C PRO A 207 -11.16 -0.55 7.34
N ALA A 208 -9.96 -1.11 7.15
CA ALA A 208 -8.71 -0.50 7.59
C ALA A 208 -8.17 0.54 6.59
N ALA A 209 -8.50 0.41 5.30
CA ALA A 209 -8.09 1.37 4.27
C ALA A 209 -9.25 1.76 3.35
N MET A 210 -9.12 2.94 2.76
CA MET A 210 -9.89 3.34 1.59
C MET A 210 -8.96 3.43 0.39
N VAL A 211 -9.29 2.74 -0.69
CA VAL A 211 -8.52 2.80 -1.95
C VAL A 211 -9.37 3.48 -3.02
N LYS A 212 -8.90 4.62 -3.53
CA LYS A 212 -9.47 5.29 -4.70
C LYS A 212 -8.68 4.90 -5.94
N ILE A 213 -9.35 4.33 -6.94
CA ILE A 213 -8.74 4.02 -8.24
C ILE A 213 -9.41 4.90 -9.30
N GLU A 214 -8.60 5.67 -10.03
CA GLU A 214 -9.07 6.56 -11.08
C GLU A 214 -8.24 6.37 -12.34
N ARG A 215 -8.92 6.23 -13.48
CA ARG A 215 -8.27 6.24 -14.80
C ARG A 215 -8.24 7.68 -15.30
N MET A 216 -7.07 8.25 -15.52
CA MET A 216 -6.92 9.69 -15.76
C MET A 216 -7.33 10.12 -17.16
N ASN A 217 -6.79 9.47 -18.19
CA ASN A 217 -6.97 9.92 -19.57
C ASN A 217 -7.73 8.98 -20.44
#